data_AF-A0A452YBP9-F1
#
_entry.id   AF-A0A452YBP9-F1
#
_cell.length_a   1.000
_cell.length_b   1.000
_cell.length_c   1.000
_cell.angle_alpha   90.00
_cell.angle_beta   90.00
_cell.angle_gamma   90.00
#
_symmetry.space_group_name_H-M   'P 1'
#
loop_
_entity.id
_entity.type
_entity.pdbx_description
1 polymer ?
#
loop_
_entity_poly.entity_id
_entity_poly.type
_entity_poly.pdbx_seq_one_letter_code
_entity_poly.pdbx_strand_id
1 'polypeptide(L)'
;MISRGRALSVSTSITVEGCPTSALWGPYCNQTIETIGCSQFSRYNNSRDLLGLTINTRKILKTKENTRRTSFLSRSNHPIGHQLESNSTSVVGVENLITCAISNDSLCLRQGDIKFYFLDIVNQALQFEITAANFRLSQSASLICYLRCNALPQRDLHDYSGDISSAPLVIKLPNIGRWYIAIEILNKTQMRNTTAPMLDTICFSFDWQVTGCLNGKTGTDCLWEAYVLQRVPKRNPSVPFESYYVPTDERALLEYSHFSLEKFLTNSSFEQFAWTYFFLDVPQGSAGALIHVQLKSDKELNYELYSKYGGLPSNDSWDYYASRTSSSNSSVFYSLQNSTDSDMDLSIFYAKEGTWCFGVKHPNYTSNSQTYMSISLQGCHRNCNQKGVCHASVDESGLTFYSFCTCDRDHGGFDCSDELVSPNGKSHV
;
A
#
# COMPACT_ATOMS: atom_id res chain seq x y z
N MET A 1 -39.89 27.68 -17.45
CA MET A 1 -39.06 28.48 -16.52
C MET A 1 -38.72 27.57 -15.35
N ILE A 2 -37.52 27.00 -15.31
CA ILE A 2 -37.13 26.12 -14.19
C ILE A 2 -36.82 27.05 -13.01
N SER A 3 -37.68 27.02 -12.00
CA SER A 3 -37.42 27.66 -10.70
C SER A 3 -36.25 26.94 -10.06
N ARG A 4 -35.05 27.50 -10.20
CA ARG A 4 -33.88 27.04 -9.43
C ARG A 4 -34.17 27.43 -7.98
N GLY A 5 -34.43 26.43 -7.13
CA GLY A 5 -34.68 26.64 -5.70
C GLY A 5 -33.56 27.40 -5.00
N ARG A 6 -33.74 27.70 -3.71
CA ARG A 6 -32.77 28.46 -2.91
C ARG A 6 -31.41 27.75 -2.91
N ALA A 7 -30.37 28.43 -3.39
CA ALA A 7 -29.00 27.98 -3.27
C ALA A 7 -28.61 27.98 -1.78
N LEU A 8 -28.34 26.80 -1.23
CA LEU A 8 -27.77 26.64 0.11
C LEU A 8 -26.25 26.73 -0.02
N SER A 9 -25.66 27.80 0.48
CA SER A 9 -24.21 27.93 0.61
C SER A 9 -23.80 27.41 1.97
N VAL A 10 -23.05 26.31 2.01
CA VAL A 10 -22.44 25.78 3.23
C VAL A 10 -20.98 26.21 3.21
N SER A 11 -20.58 27.05 4.16
CA SER A 11 -19.18 27.39 4.41
C SER A 11 -18.70 26.63 5.63
N THR A 12 -17.65 25.83 5.47
CA THR A 12 -16.93 25.19 6.57
C THR A 12 -15.51 25.71 6.61
N SER A 13 -15.02 26.05 7.78
CA SER A 13 -13.63 26.43 8.00
C SER A 13 -12.86 25.18 8.42
N ILE A 14 -12.05 24.62 7.52
CA ILE A 14 -11.13 23.53 7.83
C ILE A 14 -9.78 24.16 8.16
N THR A 15 -9.36 24.08 9.42
CA THR A 15 -7.98 24.44 9.81
C THR A 15 -7.13 23.19 9.79
N VAL A 16 -6.12 23.17 8.92
CA VAL A 16 -5.13 22.09 8.83
C VAL A 16 -3.82 22.61 9.40
N GLU A 17 -3.36 22.04 10.51
CA GLU A 17 -2.01 22.31 11.03
C GLU A 17 -1.04 21.30 10.41
N GLY A 18 -0.13 21.83 9.58
CA GLY A 18 0.89 21.04 8.90
C GLY A 18 2.16 20.92 9.73
N CYS A 19 2.88 19.82 9.51
CA CYS A 19 4.21 19.63 10.07
C CYS A 19 5.22 20.55 9.34
N PRO A 20 6.23 21.13 10.05
CA PRO A 20 7.23 22.00 9.41
C PRO A 20 8.00 21.29 8.29
N THR A 21 8.23 19.98 8.47
CA THR A 21 8.80 19.08 7.47
C THR A 21 7.70 18.33 6.73
N SER A 22 7.67 18.46 5.41
CA SER A 22 6.69 17.82 4.51
C SER A 22 6.71 16.29 4.52
N ALA A 23 7.76 15.67 5.07
CA ALA A 23 7.91 14.22 5.17
C ALA A 23 7.27 13.62 6.43
N LEU A 24 6.80 14.44 7.38
CA LEU A 24 6.24 13.99 8.65
C LEU A 24 4.74 14.29 8.72
N TRP A 25 3.99 13.35 9.31
CA TRP A 25 2.55 13.45 9.50
C TRP A 25 2.20 13.00 10.92
N GLY A 26 1.41 13.81 11.63
CA GLY A 26 0.92 13.51 12.98
C GLY A 26 1.24 14.58 14.03
N PRO A 27 0.77 14.40 15.27
CA PRO A 27 0.84 15.43 16.32
C PRO A 27 2.24 15.61 16.95
N TYR A 28 3.19 14.72 16.67
CA TYR A 28 4.56 14.77 17.20
C TYR A 28 5.61 15.23 16.18
N CYS A 29 5.20 16.03 15.19
CA CYS A 29 6.08 16.45 14.11
C CYS A 29 7.29 17.32 14.49
N ASN A 30 7.36 17.81 15.73
CA ASN A 30 8.53 18.52 16.26
C ASN A 30 9.58 17.59 16.90
N GLN A 31 9.32 16.28 16.94
CA GLN A 31 10.23 15.29 17.55
C GLN A 31 11.33 14.86 16.56
N THR A 32 12.52 14.58 17.10
CA THR A 32 13.61 13.98 16.33
C THR A 32 13.34 12.51 16.09
N ILE A 33 13.44 12.07 14.84
CA ILE A 33 13.27 10.66 14.47
C ILE A 33 14.62 10.08 14.08
N GLU A 34 15.01 8.97 14.73
CA GLU A 34 16.28 8.30 14.49
C GLU A 34 16.15 7.28 13.33
N THR A 35 17.17 7.24 12.47
CA THR A 35 17.28 6.26 11.37
C THR A 35 18.11 5.06 11.81
N ILE A 36 17.66 3.85 11.50
CA ILE A 36 18.39 2.61 11.83
C ILE A 36 19.10 2.06 10.59
N GLY A 37 20.29 1.48 10.78
CA GLY A 37 21.08 0.84 9.72
C GLY A 37 20.60 -0.59 9.43
N CYS A 38 20.41 -0.93 8.15
CA CYS A 38 19.94 -2.24 7.71
C CYS A 38 21.06 -3.06 7.04
N SER A 39 21.00 -4.37 7.21
CA SER A 39 21.81 -5.33 6.47
C SER A 39 20.90 -6.35 5.76
N GLN A 40 21.18 -6.63 4.49
CA GLN A 40 20.42 -7.60 3.71
C GLN A 40 21.21 -8.91 3.61
N PHE A 41 20.57 -10.03 3.96
CA PHE A 41 21.14 -11.37 3.78
C PHE A 41 20.42 -12.04 2.61
N SER A 42 21.09 -12.17 1.45
CA SER A 42 20.60 -13.00 0.34
C SER A 42 21.53 -14.19 0.16
N ARG A 43 20.96 -15.42 0.17
CA ARG A 43 21.71 -16.66 -0.05
C ARG A 43 21.86 -17.04 -1.53
N TYR A 44 21.35 -16.25 -2.47
CA TYR A 44 21.42 -16.57 -3.90
C TYR A 44 21.82 -15.37 -4.77
N ASN A 45 22.87 -15.57 -5.56
CA ASN A 45 23.45 -14.59 -6.48
C ASN A 45 22.83 -14.70 -7.89
N ASN A 46 21.50 -14.88 -7.99
CA ASN A 46 20.80 -14.93 -9.27
C ASN A 46 19.73 -13.84 -9.35
N SER A 47 20.01 -12.91 -10.26
CA SER A 47 19.20 -11.77 -10.70
C SER A 47 17.78 -12.17 -11.14
N ARG A 48 16.81 -12.05 -10.23
CA ARG A 48 15.42 -11.59 -10.47
C ARG A 48 14.87 -10.93 -9.21
N ASP A 49 15.67 -10.04 -8.64
CA ASP A 49 15.22 -9.19 -7.55
C ASP A 49 14.24 -8.15 -8.11
N LEU A 50 13.12 -7.94 -7.41
CA LEU A 50 12.16 -6.85 -7.65
C LEU A 50 12.82 -5.45 -7.55
N LEU A 51 14.10 -5.39 -7.16
CA LEU A 51 14.97 -4.22 -7.04
C LEU A 51 15.58 -3.76 -8.37
N GLY A 52 15.23 -4.40 -9.50
CA GLY A 52 15.80 -4.10 -10.83
C GLY A 52 15.13 -2.97 -11.63
N LEU A 53 14.07 -2.32 -11.14
CA LEU A 53 13.49 -1.16 -11.83
C LEU A 53 14.18 0.12 -11.36
N THR A 54 15.34 0.35 -11.98
CA THR A 54 16.09 1.58 -11.86
C THR A 54 15.19 2.76 -12.24
N ILE A 55 14.95 3.62 -11.25
CA ILE A 55 14.62 5.02 -11.42
C ILE A 55 15.55 5.58 -12.51
N ASN A 56 14.96 5.96 -13.65
CA ASN A 56 15.63 6.73 -14.67
C ASN A 56 16.13 8.03 -14.01
N THR A 57 17.41 8.07 -13.67
CA THR A 57 18.11 9.22 -13.13
C THR A 57 18.24 10.26 -14.24
N ARG A 58 17.17 11.03 -14.47
CA ARG A 58 17.27 12.29 -15.22
C ARG A 58 18.00 13.31 -14.34
N LYS A 59 19.09 13.84 -14.90
CA LYS A 59 19.93 14.93 -14.38
C LYS A 59 19.12 15.98 -13.61
N ILE A 60 19.14 15.93 -12.28
CA ILE A 60 18.76 17.06 -11.44
C ILE A 60 20.04 17.83 -11.12
N LEU A 61 20.03 19.13 -11.44
CA LEU A 61 21.12 20.06 -11.16
C LEU A 61 21.55 19.96 -9.70
N LYS A 62 22.86 19.83 -9.49
CA LYS A 62 23.51 19.82 -8.17
C LYS A 62 23.30 21.19 -7.49
N THR A 63 22.42 21.24 -6.49
CA THR A 63 22.50 22.21 -5.40
C THR A 63 23.08 21.54 -4.15
N LYS A 64 23.82 22.31 -3.36
CA LYS A 64 24.90 21.89 -2.44
C LYS A 64 24.46 21.18 -1.14
N GLU A 65 23.23 20.70 -1.05
CA GLU A 65 22.65 20.10 0.19
C GLU A 65 22.67 18.56 0.24
N ASN A 66 23.10 17.88 -0.82
CA ASN A 66 22.94 16.43 -0.95
C ASN A 66 24.17 15.57 -0.57
N THR A 67 25.16 16.13 0.13
CA THR A 67 26.45 15.46 0.39
C THR A 67 26.46 14.54 1.64
N ARG A 68 25.33 13.94 2.02
CA ARG A 68 25.27 12.92 3.11
C ARG A 68 24.58 11.61 2.72
N ARG A 69 24.33 11.38 1.43
CA ARG A 69 23.86 10.08 0.94
C ARG A 69 24.92 9.45 0.07
N THR A 70 25.21 8.18 0.36
CA THR A 70 26.09 7.23 -0.36
C THR A 70 27.59 7.34 -0.09
N SER A 71 28.06 6.60 0.91
CA SER A 71 29.39 5.96 0.86
C SER A 71 29.40 4.72 1.74
N PHE A 72 29.24 3.53 1.16
CA PHE A 72 29.78 2.32 1.79
C PHE A 72 30.38 1.41 0.70
N LEU A 73 31.70 1.55 0.57
CA LEU A 73 32.58 0.50 0.08
C LEU A 73 32.61 -0.59 1.15
N SER A 74 32.18 -1.80 0.79
CA SER A 74 32.32 -3.00 1.62
C SER A 74 33.82 -3.36 1.75
N ARG A 75 34.33 -3.30 2.98
CA ARG A 75 35.58 -3.93 3.39
C ARG A 75 35.20 -5.17 4.20
N SER A 76 35.35 -6.34 3.59
CA SER A 76 35.09 -7.64 4.22
C SER A 76 36.07 -7.89 5.37
N ASN A 77 35.56 -8.17 6.56
CA ASN A 77 36.25 -8.92 7.60
C ASN A 77 35.27 -9.97 8.14
N HIS A 78 35.58 -11.24 7.93
CA HIS A 78 34.87 -12.39 8.52
C HIS A 78 35.16 -12.51 10.02
N PRO A 79 34.14 -12.92 10.80
CA PRO A 79 34.36 -13.85 11.90
C PRO A 79 33.54 -15.14 11.71
N ILE A 80 34.21 -16.24 12.04
CA ILE A 80 33.74 -17.64 12.01
C ILE A 80 32.92 -17.93 13.28
N GLY A 81 31.78 -18.61 13.15
CA GLY A 81 30.97 -19.11 14.27
C GLY A 81 30.25 -20.42 13.91
N HIS A 82 30.32 -21.38 14.83
CA HIS A 82 30.19 -22.83 14.64
C HIS A 82 28.79 -23.37 14.31
N GLN A 83 28.79 -24.47 13.53
CA GLN A 83 27.65 -25.35 13.25
C GLN A 83 27.14 -26.08 14.50
N LEU A 84 25.82 -26.18 14.62
CA LEU A 84 25.13 -27.26 15.34
C LEU A 84 23.96 -27.72 14.47
N GLU A 85 24.10 -28.92 13.92
CA GLU A 85 23.11 -29.59 13.08
C GLU A 85 21.91 -30.04 13.93
N SER A 86 20.71 -29.70 13.48
CA SER A 86 19.49 -30.41 13.87
C SER A 86 18.71 -30.79 12.60
N ASN A 87 18.51 -32.09 12.43
CA ASN A 87 17.71 -32.69 11.38
C ASN A 87 16.22 -32.44 11.66
N SER A 88 15.60 -31.58 10.87
CA SER A 88 14.17 -31.65 10.57
C SER A 88 13.97 -31.31 9.09
N THR A 89 13.45 -32.27 8.34
CA THR A 89 12.94 -32.07 6.99
C THR A 89 11.66 -31.26 7.06
N SER A 90 11.76 -29.94 7.14
CA SER A 90 10.72 -29.01 6.73
C SER A 90 11.08 -28.47 5.35
N VAL A 91 10.10 -28.42 4.45
CA VAL A 91 10.25 -27.79 3.13
C VAL A 91 10.57 -26.31 3.40
N VAL A 92 11.83 -25.95 3.22
CA VAL A 92 12.35 -24.60 3.44
C VAL A 92 11.75 -23.67 2.37
N GLY A 93 10.70 -22.95 2.75
CA GLY A 93 10.26 -21.77 2.01
C GLY A 93 11.41 -20.78 1.99
N VAL A 94 11.94 -20.48 0.81
CA VAL A 94 13.14 -19.64 0.67
C VAL A 94 12.70 -18.18 0.84
N GLU A 95 13.07 -17.60 1.97
CA GLU A 95 12.68 -16.25 2.39
C GLU A 95 13.78 -15.22 2.11
N ASN A 96 13.38 -14.02 1.68
CA ASN A 96 14.24 -12.85 1.62
C ASN A 96 14.24 -12.18 2.99
N LEU A 97 15.41 -12.08 3.62
CA LEU A 97 15.52 -11.58 4.98
C LEU A 97 16.30 -10.27 5.06
N ILE A 98 15.63 -9.23 5.55
CA ILE A 98 16.24 -7.95 5.87
C ILE A 98 16.22 -7.79 7.39
N THR A 99 17.39 -7.68 7.99
CA THR A 99 17.53 -7.41 9.43
C THR A 99 18.18 -6.06 9.59
N CYS A 100 17.55 -5.20 10.38
CA CYS A 100 18.16 -3.94 10.77
C CYS A 100 18.27 -3.89 12.28
N ALA A 101 19.42 -3.38 12.71
CA ALA A 101 19.74 -3.25 14.11
C ALA A 101 20.36 -1.88 14.34
N ILE A 102 20.18 -1.37 15.53
CA ILE A 102 20.85 -0.14 15.94
C ILE A 102 22.34 -0.46 16.10
N SER A 103 23.17 0.23 15.33
CA SER A 103 24.61 0.00 15.31
C SER A 103 25.21 0.38 16.66
N ASN A 104 25.60 -0.63 17.42
CA ASN A 104 26.55 -0.61 18.55
C ASN A 104 26.17 -0.02 19.92
N ASP A 105 24.97 0.53 20.16
CA ASP A 105 24.64 1.06 21.50
C ASP A 105 23.30 0.54 22.05
N SER A 106 23.31 0.17 23.34
CA SER A 106 22.09 0.00 24.12
C SER A 106 21.38 1.35 24.26
N LEU A 107 20.16 1.47 23.77
CA LEU A 107 19.31 2.63 23.92
C LEU A 107 18.80 2.74 25.36
N CYS A 108 19.04 3.88 25.98
CA CYS A 108 18.58 4.14 27.34
C CYS A 108 17.42 5.14 27.32
N LEU A 109 16.28 4.75 27.91
CA LEU A 109 15.08 5.56 28.03
C LEU A 109 14.71 5.77 29.50
N ARG A 110 14.22 6.96 29.85
CA ARG A 110 13.61 7.20 31.17
C ARG A 110 12.13 6.83 31.11
N GLN A 111 11.57 6.51 32.28
CA GLN A 111 10.15 6.24 32.39
C GLN A 111 9.32 7.46 31.94
N GLY A 112 8.37 7.25 31.03
CA GLY A 112 7.53 8.29 30.44
C GLY A 112 8.11 8.96 29.18
N ASP A 113 9.39 8.73 28.85
CA ASP A 113 9.96 9.20 27.59
C ASP A 113 9.51 8.28 26.44
N ILE A 114 9.16 8.90 25.31
CA ILE A 114 8.84 8.21 24.06
C ILE A 114 9.94 8.53 23.05
N LYS A 115 10.54 7.49 22.46
CA LYS A 115 11.45 7.63 21.33
C LYS A 115 10.80 7.16 20.04
N PHE A 116 11.07 7.88 18.95
CA PHE A 116 10.52 7.63 17.63
C PHE A 116 11.60 7.14 16.65
N TYR A 117 11.24 6.12 15.88
CA TYR A 117 12.04 5.55 14.80
C TYR A 117 11.17 5.43 13.54
N PHE A 118 11.80 5.23 12.39
CA PHE A 118 11.08 4.86 11.19
C PHE A 118 11.82 3.82 10.33
N LEU A 119 11.04 3.05 9.58
CA LEU A 119 11.51 2.09 8.58
C LEU A 119 10.67 2.26 7.31
N ASP A 120 11.34 2.24 6.15
CA ASP A 120 10.65 2.21 4.87
C ASP A 120 10.54 0.77 4.38
N ILE A 121 9.31 0.24 4.32
CA ILE A 121 9.02 -1.04 3.65
C ILE A 121 8.73 -0.72 2.19
N VAL A 122 9.67 -1.06 1.31
CA VAL A 122 9.63 -0.68 -0.12
C VAL A 122 8.99 -1.74 -1.02
N ASN A 123 8.89 -2.99 -0.56
CA ASN A 123 8.34 -4.12 -1.30
C ASN A 123 7.36 -4.89 -0.41
N GLN A 124 6.51 -5.70 -1.03
CA GLN A 124 5.59 -6.55 -0.29
C GLN A 124 6.36 -7.51 0.63
N ALA A 125 6.12 -7.38 1.93
CA ALA A 125 6.66 -8.27 2.93
C ALA A 125 5.58 -9.24 3.42
N LEU A 126 6.01 -10.44 3.80
CA LEU A 126 5.19 -11.43 4.48
C LEU A 126 5.00 -11.06 5.94
N GLN A 127 6.08 -10.61 6.58
CA GLN A 127 6.12 -10.33 8.00
C GLN A 127 7.07 -9.18 8.30
N PHE A 128 6.67 -8.35 9.26
CA PHE A 128 7.51 -7.36 9.91
C PHE A 128 7.51 -7.62 11.41
N GLU A 129 8.67 -7.91 11.96
CA GLU A 129 8.85 -8.29 13.36
C GLU A 129 9.79 -7.32 14.06
N ILE A 130 9.44 -6.95 15.30
CA ILE A 130 10.29 -6.14 16.19
C ILE A 130 10.57 -6.93 17.46
N THR A 131 11.84 -7.09 17.76
CA THR A 131 12.33 -7.88 18.91
C THR A 131 13.20 -7.02 19.79
N ALA A 132 12.88 -6.96 21.08
CA ALA A 132 13.77 -6.33 22.06
C ALA A 132 14.70 -7.37 22.70
N ALA A 133 15.93 -6.96 22.94
CA ALA A 133 16.96 -7.71 23.64
C ALA A 133 17.58 -6.86 24.74
N ASN A 134 18.28 -7.53 25.68
CA ASN A 134 19.00 -6.89 26.77
C ASN A 134 18.14 -6.01 27.71
N PHE A 135 16.82 -6.15 27.66
CA PHE A 135 15.93 -5.53 28.64
C PHE A 135 16.09 -6.27 29.97
N ARG A 136 16.80 -5.64 30.94
CA ARG A 136 16.91 -6.21 32.28
C ARG A 136 15.51 -6.27 32.88
N LEU A 137 14.99 -7.48 33.10
CA LEU A 137 13.71 -7.74 33.78
C LEU A 137 13.75 -7.15 35.20
N SER A 138 13.50 -5.86 35.35
CA SER A 138 12.79 -5.40 36.54
C SER A 138 11.36 -5.90 36.33
N GLN A 139 10.85 -6.75 37.24
CA GLN A 139 9.52 -7.39 37.12
C GLN A 139 8.37 -6.37 37.00
N SER A 140 8.68 -5.08 37.18
CA SER A 140 7.77 -3.96 37.22
C SER A 140 7.75 -3.13 35.93
N ALA A 141 8.65 -3.32 34.96
CA ALA A 141 8.69 -2.51 33.73
C ALA A 141 8.24 -3.29 32.49
N SER A 142 7.51 -2.62 31.60
CA SER A 142 7.10 -3.09 30.28
C SER A 142 7.65 -2.14 29.22
N LEU A 143 8.12 -2.71 28.11
CA LEU A 143 8.59 -1.94 26.96
C LEU A 143 7.51 -2.00 25.89
N ILE A 144 6.69 -0.94 25.81
CA ILE A 144 5.57 -0.89 24.88
C ILE A 144 6.05 -0.28 23.57
N CYS A 145 5.74 -0.99 22.49
CA CYS A 145 5.96 -0.54 21.12
C CYS A 145 4.62 -0.18 20.49
N TYR A 146 4.56 0.97 19.83
CA TYR A 146 3.43 1.41 19.00
C TYR A 146 3.91 1.60 17.57
N LEU A 147 3.14 1.12 16.60
CA LEU A 147 3.45 1.27 15.19
C LEU A 147 2.29 1.88 14.43
N ARG A 148 2.63 2.66 13.41
CA ARG A 148 1.66 3.20 12.46
C ARG A 148 2.28 3.44 11.09
N CYS A 149 1.55 3.08 10.04
CA CYS A 149 1.98 3.26 8.66
C CYS A 149 1.65 4.69 8.16
N ASN A 150 2.64 5.34 7.54
CA ASN A 150 2.62 6.69 6.96
C ASN A 150 2.27 7.84 7.92
N ALA A 151 2.19 7.60 9.24
CA ALA A 151 1.98 8.64 10.24
C ALA A 151 2.61 8.24 11.59
N LEU A 152 2.99 9.22 12.40
CA LEU A 152 3.51 8.99 13.75
C LEU A 152 2.44 8.33 14.64
N PRO A 153 2.77 7.26 15.39
CA PRO A 153 1.86 6.63 16.33
C PRO A 153 1.71 7.45 17.62
N GLN A 154 0.57 7.26 18.29
CA GLN A 154 0.30 7.71 19.65
C GLN A 154 -0.25 6.56 20.49
N ARG A 155 -0.29 6.73 21.82
CA ARG A 155 -0.89 5.75 22.73
C ARG A 155 -2.32 5.38 22.33
N ASP A 156 -3.12 6.38 21.97
CA ASP A 156 -4.53 6.19 21.62
C ASP A 156 -4.77 6.08 20.10
N LEU A 157 -3.74 6.29 19.29
CA LEU A 157 -3.83 6.30 17.83
C LEU A 157 -2.63 5.60 17.20
N HIS A 158 -2.79 4.30 16.99
CA HIS A 158 -1.78 3.41 16.41
C HIS A 158 -2.46 2.31 15.59
N ASP A 159 -1.71 1.67 14.70
CA ASP A 159 -2.19 0.51 13.94
C ASP A 159 -1.91 -0.80 14.71
N TYR A 160 -0.75 -0.88 15.35
CA TYR A 160 -0.34 -2.03 16.16
C TYR A 160 0.33 -1.57 17.47
N SER A 161 0.16 -2.36 18.53
CA SER A 161 0.90 -2.18 19.76
C SER A 161 1.20 -3.51 20.45
N GLY A 162 2.24 -3.54 21.28
CA GLY A 162 2.63 -4.74 22.01
C GLY A 162 3.73 -4.50 23.05
N ASP A 163 3.79 -5.36 24.06
CA ASP A 163 4.87 -5.38 25.06
C ASP A 163 6.05 -6.23 24.55
N ILE A 164 7.00 -5.55 23.89
CA ILE A 164 8.19 -6.18 23.30
C ILE A 164 9.22 -6.64 24.34
N SER A 165 8.97 -6.39 25.64
CA SER A 165 9.85 -6.91 26.71
C SER A 165 9.74 -8.43 26.92
N SER A 166 8.65 -9.04 26.47
CA SER A 166 8.33 -10.45 26.76
C SER A 166 8.18 -11.33 25.51
N ALA A 167 7.75 -10.74 24.40
CA ALA A 167 7.53 -11.41 23.14
C ALA A 167 7.74 -10.43 21.98
N PRO A 168 8.16 -10.91 20.80
CA PRO A 168 8.28 -10.06 19.62
C PRO A 168 6.92 -9.52 19.18
N LEU A 169 6.91 -8.31 18.62
CA LEU A 169 5.72 -7.74 17.98
C LEU A 169 5.76 -8.07 16.49
N VAL A 170 4.81 -8.91 16.05
CA VAL A 170 4.76 -9.46 14.71
C VAL A 170 3.58 -8.89 13.92
N ILE A 171 3.86 -8.28 12.78
CA ILE A 171 2.88 -7.73 11.84
C ILE A 171 2.90 -8.59 10.59
N LYS A 172 1.77 -9.24 10.30
CA LYS A 172 1.60 -10.07 9.10
C LYS A 172 1.13 -9.20 7.93
N LEU A 173 1.70 -9.45 6.75
CA LEU A 173 1.40 -8.75 5.49
C LEU A 173 1.39 -7.21 5.66
N PRO A 174 2.48 -6.60 6.18
CA PRO A 174 2.52 -5.16 6.38
C PRO A 174 2.37 -4.40 5.06
N ASN A 175 1.73 -3.25 5.11
CA ASN A 175 1.66 -2.33 3.99
C ASN A 175 3.06 -1.78 3.63
N ILE A 176 3.34 -1.68 2.34
CA ILE A 176 4.37 -0.85 1.72
C ILE A 176 4.17 0.60 2.16
N GLY A 177 5.25 1.24 2.57
CA GLY A 177 5.24 2.61 3.05
C GLY A 177 6.21 2.83 4.21
N ARG A 178 6.15 4.04 4.77
CA ARG A 178 6.97 4.40 5.92
C ARG A 178 6.26 3.99 7.21
N TRP A 179 6.85 3.07 7.95
CA TRP A 179 6.39 2.70 9.28
C TRP A 179 7.08 3.55 10.32
N TYR A 180 6.28 4.24 11.13
CA TYR A 180 6.75 4.96 12.29
C TYR A 180 6.54 4.11 13.53
N ILE A 181 7.56 4.07 14.38
CA ILE A 181 7.63 3.24 15.58
C ILE A 181 7.87 4.16 16.75
N ALA A 182 7.05 4.04 17.80
CA ALA A 182 7.26 4.70 19.07
C ALA A 182 7.50 3.66 20.16
N ILE A 183 8.56 3.84 20.94
CA ILE A 183 8.89 2.96 22.05
C ILE A 183 8.82 3.76 23.35
N GLU A 184 8.12 3.18 24.33
CA GLU A 184 7.91 3.76 25.65
C GLU A 184 8.12 2.71 26.76
N ILE A 185 8.64 3.14 27.91
CA ILE A 185 8.70 2.31 29.12
C ILE A 185 7.54 2.67 30.06
N LEU A 186 6.73 1.66 30.39
CA LEU A 186 5.65 1.76 31.37
C LEU A 186 5.92 0.90 32.61
N ASN A 187 5.46 1.34 33.78
CA ASN A 187 5.54 0.57 35.01
C ASN A 187 4.23 -0.20 35.26
N LYS A 188 4.30 -1.54 35.33
CA LYS A 188 3.18 -2.45 35.59
C LYS A 188 2.44 -2.13 36.89
N THR A 189 3.10 -1.53 37.87
CA THR A 189 2.49 -1.20 39.18
C THR A 189 1.69 0.11 39.18
N GLN A 190 1.92 1.01 38.21
CA GLN A 190 1.27 2.32 38.15
C GLN A 190 -0.15 2.28 37.57
N MET A 191 -0.54 1.16 36.94
CA MET A 191 -1.95 0.84 36.65
C MET A 191 -2.79 0.63 37.91
N ARG A 192 -2.16 0.48 39.10
CA ARG A 192 -2.87 0.15 40.34
C ARG A 192 -2.65 1.11 41.51
N ASN A 193 -1.59 1.92 41.56
CA ASN A 193 -1.38 2.95 42.59
C ASN A 193 -0.40 4.05 42.12
N THR A 194 -0.67 5.30 42.48
CA THR A 194 0.01 6.53 42.04
C THR A 194 1.36 6.83 42.71
N THR A 195 1.90 5.93 43.54
CA THR A 195 3.12 6.16 44.35
C THR A 195 4.15 5.04 44.22
N ALA A 196 4.48 4.66 42.99
CA ALA A 196 5.66 3.83 42.71
C ALA A 196 6.90 4.74 42.50
N PRO A 197 8.09 4.38 43.01
CA PRO A 197 9.32 5.12 42.74
C PRO A 197 9.60 5.15 41.23
N MET A 198 10.03 6.30 40.70
CA MET A 198 10.47 6.43 39.30
C MET A 198 11.57 5.41 39.03
N LEU A 199 11.40 4.60 37.99
CA LEU A 199 12.45 3.72 37.52
C LEU A 199 13.62 4.55 36.97
N ASP A 200 14.84 4.14 37.31
CA ASP A 200 16.08 4.59 36.67
C ASP A 200 16.02 4.36 35.16
N THR A 201 16.82 5.13 34.42
CA THR A 201 16.99 4.99 32.96
C THR A 201 17.23 3.51 32.60
N ILE A 202 16.36 2.92 31.78
CA ILE A 202 16.48 1.51 31.36
C ILE A 202 17.10 1.46 29.98
N CYS A 203 18.16 0.67 29.86
CA CYS A 203 18.84 0.44 28.60
C CYS A 203 18.40 -0.89 27.97
N PHE A 204 18.12 -0.87 26.67
CA PHE A 204 17.73 -2.02 25.88
C PHE A 204 18.31 -1.90 24.47
N SER A 205 18.34 -3.00 23.74
CA SER A 205 18.57 -3.01 22.30
C SER A 205 17.33 -3.57 21.64
N PHE A 206 17.06 -3.19 20.40
CA PHE A 206 16.07 -3.89 19.61
C PHE A 206 16.55 -4.01 18.17
N ASP A 207 16.09 -5.06 17.54
CA ASP A 207 16.23 -5.30 16.12
C ASP A 207 14.85 -5.42 15.50
N TRP A 208 14.81 -5.19 14.21
CA TRP A 208 13.63 -5.49 13.44
C TRP A 208 13.99 -6.29 12.21
N GLN A 209 13.04 -7.12 11.80
CA GLN A 209 13.21 -8.10 10.76
C GLN A 209 12.04 -7.98 9.79
N VAL A 210 12.35 -7.79 8.51
CA VAL A 210 11.36 -7.81 7.43
C VAL A 210 11.62 -9.05 6.59
N THR A 211 10.63 -9.92 6.56
CA THR A 211 10.65 -11.17 5.80
C THR A 211 9.78 -11.02 4.58
N GLY A 212 10.34 -11.30 3.40
CA GLY A 212 9.64 -11.26 2.12
C GLY A 212 9.71 -12.59 1.37
N CYS A 213 8.85 -12.73 0.37
CA CYS A 213 8.86 -13.87 -0.53
C CYS A 213 9.88 -13.67 -1.67
N LEU A 214 10.50 -14.76 -2.13
CA LEU A 214 11.38 -14.76 -3.28
C LEU A 214 10.66 -15.07 -4.60
N ASN A 215 11.33 -14.80 -5.71
CA ASN A 215 10.93 -15.19 -7.07
C ASN A 215 9.57 -14.63 -7.54
N GLY A 216 9.20 -13.43 -7.07
CA GLY A 216 7.93 -12.82 -7.48
C GLY A 216 6.71 -13.48 -6.88
N LYS A 217 6.84 -14.21 -5.77
CA LYS A 217 5.70 -14.78 -5.04
C LYS A 217 5.23 -13.88 -3.90
N THR A 218 4.02 -14.10 -3.41
CA THR A 218 3.43 -13.37 -2.27
C THR A 218 2.33 -14.19 -1.57
N GLY A 219 1.66 -13.59 -0.59
CA GLY A 219 0.67 -14.24 0.28
C GLY A 219 1.28 -14.85 1.54
N THR A 220 0.42 -15.39 2.41
CA THR A 220 0.78 -15.91 3.75
C THR A 220 1.86 -17.00 3.76
N ASP A 221 2.00 -17.73 2.65
CA ASP A 221 2.93 -18.86 2.52
C ASP A 221 3.77 -18.76 1.24
N CYS A 222 3.86 -17.55 0.65
CA CYS A 222 4.58 -17.31 -0.60
C CYS A 222 4.14 -18.26 -1.75
N LEU A 223 2.85 -18.60 -1.80
CA LEU A 223 2.29 -19.54 -2.78
C LEU A 223 1.88 -18.86 -4.09
N TRP A 224 1.50 -17.59 -4.02
CA TRP A 224 0.80 -16.89 -5.09
C TRP A 224 1.74 -16.07 -5.95
N GLU A 225 1.59 -16.11 -7.27
CA GLU A 225 2.36 -15.29 -8.19
C GLU A 225 1.96 -13.82 -8.06
N ALA A 226 2.96 -12.94 -8.14
CA ALA A 226 2.84 -11.50 -8.09
C ALA A 226 3.58 -10.85 -9.26
N TYR A 227 2.89 -9.97 -9.97
CA TYR A 227 3.42 -9.30 -11.15
C TYR A 227 3.38 -7.79 -11.00
N VAL A 228 4.47 -7.13 -11.36
CA VAL A 228 4.51 -5.67 -11.46
C VAL A 228 4.08 -5.24 -12.85
N LEU A 229 3.10 -4.35 -12.91
CA LEU A 229 2.60 -3.78 -14.14
C LEU A 229 3.37 -2.50 -14.49
N GLN A 230 3.83 -2.44 -15.74
CA GLN A 230 4.43 -1.26 -16.31
C GLN A 230 3.36 -0.28 -16.78
N ARG A 231 3.52 0.98 -16.39
CA ARG A 231 2.72 2.10 -16.89
C ARG A 231 3.14 2.45 -18.32
N VAL A 232 2.16 2.51 -19.22
CA VAL A 232 2.31 2.99 -20.59
C VAL A 232 1.44 4.24 -20.78
N PRO A 233 2.04 5.44 -20.93
CA PRO A 233 1.28 6.67 -21.21
C PRO A 233 0.49 6.56 -22.51
N LYS A 234 -0.74 7.09 -22.53
CA LYS A 234 -1.50 7.19 -23.79
C LYS A 234 -0.82 8.21 -24.72
N ARG A 235 -0.87 7.96 -26.04
CA ARG A 235 -0.23 8.83 -27.05
C ARG A 235 -0.90 10.21 -27.17
N ASN A 236 -2.22 10.28 -27.06
CA ASN A 236 -3.01 11.51 -27.11
C ASN A 236 -3.99 11.55 -25.93
N PRO A 237 -3.51 11.82 -24.72
CA PRO A 237 -4.36 11.78 -23.54
C PRO A 237 -5.22 13.05 -23.42
N SER A 238 -6.44 12.91 -22.91
CA SER A 238 -7.28 14.06 -22.54
C SER A 238 -6.76 14.76 -21.27
N VAL A 239 -6.06 14.00 -20.41
CA VAL A 239 -5.47 14.47 -19.15
C VAL A 239 -4.03 13.97 -18.97
N PRO A 240 -3.09 14.73 -18.40
CA PRO A 240 -1.65 14.40 -18.47
C PRO A 240 -1.24 13.02 -17.90
N PHE A 241 -2.01 12.49 -16.94
CA PHE A 241 -1.72 11.23 -16.27
C PHE A 241 -2.34 9.99 -16.94
N GLU A 242 -3.11 10.15 -18.01
CA GLU A 242 -3.80 9.05 -18.67
C GLU A 242 -2.84 7.98 -19.18
N SER A 243 -3.08 6.74 -18.78
CA SER A 243 -2.19 5.62 -19.05
C SER A 243 -2.91 4.28 -18.92
N TYR A 244 -2.29 3.23 -19.44
CA TYR A 244 -2.70 1.85 -19.20
C TYR A 244 -1.54 1.06 -18.60
N TYR A 245 -1.85 -0.05 -17.97
CA TYR A 245 -0.89 -0.89 -17.27
C TYR A 245 -0.86 -2.29 -17.89
N VAL A 246 0.36 -2.78 -18.12
CA VAL A 246 0.61 -4.09 -18.72
C VAL A 246 1.70 -4.83 -17.96
N PRO A 247 1.64 -6.16 -17.82
CA PRO A 247 2.68 -6.92 -17.15
C PRO A 247 4.05 -6.70 -17.82
N THR A 248 5.10 -6.65 -17.01
CA THR A 248 6.49 -6.51 -17.48
C THR A 248 7.09 -7.81 -18.02
N ASP A 249 6.41 -8.94 -17.83
CA ASP A 249 6.88 -10.26 -18.25
C ASP A 249 6.84 -10.42 -19.78
N GLU A 250 7.78 -11.20 -20.35
CA GLU A 250 7.88 -11.48 -21.79
C GLU A 250 6.58 -12.07 -22.39
N ARG A 251 5.69 -12.60 -21.54
CA ARG A 251 4.37 -13.11 -21.93
C ARG A 251 3.38 -12.02 -22.38
N ALA A 252 3.63 -10.75 -22.05
CA ALA A 252 2.77 -9.63 -22.39
C ALA A 252 3.23 -8.89 -23.65
N LEU A 253 2.27 -8.47 -24.48
CA LEU A 253 2.51 -7.64 -25.66
C LEU A 253 2.18 -6.18 -25.30
N LEU A 254 3.20 -5.31 -25.26
CA LEU A 254 3.07 -3.89 -24.90
C LEU A 254 2.19 -3.07 -25.86
N GLU A 255 1.90 -3.60 -27.04
CA GLU A 255 1.07 -2.96 -28.06
C GLU A 255 -0.42 -2.90 -27.68
N TYR A 256 -0.86 -3.79 -26.80
CA TYR A 256 -2.26 -3.87 -26.38
C TYR A 256 -2.47 -3.25 -25.00
N SER A 257 -3.62 -2.61 -24.79
CA SER A 257 -4.03 -2.05 -23.49
C SER A 257 -4.64 -3.09 -22.54
N HIS A 258 -4.55 -4.37 -22.91
CA HIS A 258 -5.13 -5.51 -22.21
C HIS A 258 -4.21 -6.73 -22.38
N PHE A 259 -4.32 -7.70 -21.47
CA PHE A 259 -3.54 -8.93 -21.50
C PHE A 259 -4.41 -10.14 -21.14
N SER A 260 -4.09 -11.31 -21.70
CA SER A 260 -4.76 -12.57 -21.34
C SER A 260 -4.33 -12.97 -19.93
N LEU A 261 -5.31 -13.17 -19.06
CA LEU A 261 -5.12 -13.43 -17.66
C LEU A 261 -4.61 -14.86 -17.43
N GLU A 262 -5.04 -15.83 -18.24
CA GLU A 262 -4.67 -17.25 -18.15
C GLU A 262 -3.15 -17.48 -18.21
N LYS A 263 -2.39 -16.59 -18.86
CA LYS A 263 -0.92 -16.67 -18.93
C LYS A 263 -0.22 -16.35 -17.60
N PHE A 264 -0.93 -15.72 -16.67
CA PHE A 264 -0.41 -15.19 -15.40
C PHE A 264 -1.00 -15.86 -14.17
N LEU A 265 -2.14 -16.55 -14.31
CA LEU A 265 -2.82 -17.19 -13.18
C LEU A 265 -1.89 -18.17 -12.44
N THR A 266 -1.92 -18.09 -11.11
CA THR A 266 -1.21 -19.04 -10.26
C THR A 266 -1.88 -20.41 -10.35
N ASN A 267 -1.10 -21.44 -10.64
CA ASN A 267 -1.56 -22.82 -10.52
C ASN A 267 -1.46 -23.27 -9.06
N SER A 268 -2.59 -23.67 -8.47
CA SER A 268 -2.60 -24.37 -7.18
C SER A 268 -2.83 -25.85 -7.41
N SER A 269 -2.24 -26.73 -6.61
CA SER A 269 -2.58 -28.16 -6.61
C SER A 269 -3.40 -28.56 -5.39
N PHE A 270 -3.56 -27.67 -4.41
CA PHE A 270 -4.05 -28.00 -3.08
C PHE A 270 -5.37 -27.30 -2.72
N GLU A 271 -5.63 -26.12 -3.29
CA GLU A 271 -6.80 -25.33 -2.95
C GLU A 271 -7.84 -25.29 -4.08
N GLN A 272 -9.11 -25.07 -3.71
CA GLN A 272 -10.21 -24.91 -4.66
C GLN A 272 -10.14 -23.59 -5.43
N PHE A 273 -9.51 -22.58 -4.81
CA PHE A 273 -9.23 -21.28 -5.40
C PHE A 273 -7.73 -21.01 -5.37
N ALA A 274 -7.30 -20.08 -6.21
CA ALA A 274 -5.95 -19.56 -6.22
C ALA A 274 -5.99 -18.04 -6.32
N TRP A 275 -4.91 -17.41 -5.86
CA TRP A 275 -4.73 -15.97 -5.96
C TRP A 275 -3.61 -15.64 -6.94
N THR A 276 -3.80 -14.53 -7.66
CA THR A 276 -2.78 -13.92 -8.49
C THR A 276 -2.80 -12.42 -8.23
N TYR A 277 -1.63 -11.81 -8.01
CA TYR A 277 -1.54 -10.42 -7.59
C TYR A 277 -0.88 -9.55 -8.66
N PHE A 278 -1.42 -8.34 -8.86
CA PHE A 278 -0.90 -7.36 -9.80
C PHE A 278 -0.65 -6.04 -9.08
N PHE A 279 0.59 -5.56 -9.14
CA PHE A 279 1.02 -4.31 -8.54
C PHE A 279 1.15 -3.23 -9.59
N LEU A 280 0.67 -2.03 -9.30
CA LEU A 280 0.86 -0.85 -10.14
C LEU A 280 1.10 0.38 -9.28
N ASP A 281 1.81 1.36 -9.84
CA ASP A 281 2.04 2.65 -9.17
C ASP A 281 1.21 3.75 -9.84
N VAL A 282 0.37 4.41 -9.06
CA VAL A 282 -0.25 5.69 -9.45
C VAL A 282 0.83 6.78 -9.29
N PRO A 283 1.24 7.46 -10.38
CA PRO A 283 2.36 8.38 -10.33
C PRO A 283 2.03 9.65 -9.53
N GLN A 284 3.07 10.27 -8.99
CA GLN A 284 2.96 11.53 -8.29
C GLN A 284 2.30 12.60 -9.18
N GLY A 285 1.44 13.41 -8.58
CA GLY A 285 0.61 14.41 -9.24
C GLY A 285 -0.67 13.86 -9.87
N SER A 286 -1.07 12.63 -9.56
CA SER A 286 -2.25 11.97 -10.15
C SER A 286 -3.28 11.52 -9.11
N ALA A 287 -3.24 12.07 -7.89
CA ALA A 287 -4.16 11.71 -6.80
C ALA A 287 -5.66 11.90 -7.12
N GLY A 288 -5.99 12.64 -8.18
CA GLY A 288 -7.37 12.84 -8.64
C GLY A 288 -7.79 11.99 -9.83
N ALA A 289 -7.00 10.97 -10.18
CA ALA A 289 -7.28 10.09 -11.29
C ALA A 289 -8.25 8.95 -10.92
N LEU A 290 -8.87 8.37 -11.94
CA LEU A 290 -9.69 7.17 -11.87
C LEU A 290 -8.86 5.93 -12.24
N ILE A 291 -8.75 4.94 -11.36
CA ILE A 291 -8.29 3.61 -11.77
C ILE A 291 -9.49 2.85 -12.30
N HIS A 292 -9.40 2.39 -13.55
CA HIS A 292 -10.42 1.55 -14.17
C HIS A 292 -9.83 0.17 -14.48
N VAL A 293 -10.43 -0.86 -13.90
CA VAL A 293 -10.10 -2.27 -14.11
C VAL A 293 -11.27 -2.96 -14.79
N GLN A 294 -10.99 -3.72 -15.83
CA GLN A 294 -11.98 -4.48 -16.58
C GLN A 294 -11.49 -5.89 -16.83
N LEU A 295 -12.33 -6.87 -16.51
CA LEU A 295 -12.21 -8.27 -16.92
C LEU A 295 -13.28 -8.57 -17.96
N LYS A 296 -12.88 -9.16 -19.08
CA LYS A 296 -13.79 -9.66 -20.13
C LYS A 296 -13.46 -11.09 -20.46
N SER A 297 -14.47 -11.96 -20.46
CA SER A 297 -14.33 -13.37 -20.77
C SER A 297 -15.29 -13.77 -21.89
N ASP A 298 -14.94 -14.81 -22.62
CA ASP A 298 -15.83 -15.47 -23.58
C ASP A 298 -16.89 -16.36 -22.90
N LYS A 299 -16.73 -16.63 -21.60
CA LYS A 299 -17.58 -17.47 -20.75
C LYS A 299 -17.93 -16.77 -19.44
N GLU A 300 -18.84 -17.40 -18.69
CA GLU A 300 -19.23 -16.95 -17.36
C GLU A 300 -18.00 -16.74 -16.44
N LEU A 301 -17.85 -15.53 -15.91
CA LEU A 301 -16.75 -15.16 -15.03
C LEU A 301 -17.01 -15.68 -13.61
N ASN A 302 -16.07 -16.49 -13.12
CA ASN A 302 -16.00 -16.94 -11.72
C ASN A 302 -14.78 -16.33 -11.02
N TYR A 303 -14.51 -15.05 -11.28
CA TYR A 303 -13.39 -14.32 -10.69
C TYR A 303 -13.90 -13.35 -9.61
N GLU A 304 -13.10 -13.18 -8.57
CA GLU A 304 -13.28 -12.15 -7.56
C GLU A 304 -12.06 -11.22 -7.61
N LEU A 305 -12.30 -9.91 -7.62
CA LEU A 305 -11.26 -8.89 -7.67
C LEU A 305 -11.25 -8.10 -6.37
N TYR A 306 -10.08 -8.05 -5.76
CA TYR A 306 -9.82 -7.28 -4.54
C TYR A 306 -8.75 -6.25 -4.82
N SER A 307 -8.84 -5.08 -4.19
CA SER A 307 -7.83 -4.04 -4.29
C SER A 307 -7.48 -3.49 -2.92
N LYS A 308 -6.19 -3.15 -2.74
CA LYS A 308 -5.69 -2.52 -1.53
C LYS A 308 -4.56 -1.54 -1.85
N TYR A 309 -4.62 -0.36 -1.25
CA TYR A 309 -3.55 0.64 -1.36
C TYR A 309 -2.42 0.30 -0.41
N GLY A 310 -1.21 0.19 -0.95
CA GLY A 310 0.03 -0.10 -0.23
C GLY A 310 0.09 -1.50 0.39
N GLY A 311 -0.95 -2.32 0.38
CA GLY A 311 -0.94 -3.63 1.04
C GLY A 311 -1.40 -4.76 0.11
N LEU A 312 -1.23 -5.99 0.58
CA LEU A 312 -1.76 -7.17 -0.10
C LEU A 312 -3.23 -7.38 0.30
N PRO A 313 -4.18 -7.39 -0.65
CA PRO A 313 -5.57 -7.72 -0.33
C PRO A 313 -5.71 -9.20 0.06
N SER A 314 -6.64 -9.50 0.94
CA SER A 314 -7.03 -10.86 1.34
C SER A 314 -8.54 -10.95 1.54
N ASN A 315 -9.06 -12.14 1.89
CA ASN A 315 -10.47 -12.30 2.23
C ASN A 315 -10.92 -11.38 3.40
N ASP A 316 -10.01 -11.09 4.33
CA ASP A 316 -10.30 -10.37 5.58
C ASP A 316 -9.86 -8.89 5.53
N SER A 317 -9.06 -8.50 4.54
CA SER A 317 -8.50 -7.15 4.44
C SER A 317 -8.42 -6.68 3.00
N TRP A 318 -9.26 -5.70 2.64
CA TRP A 318 -9.31 -5.10 1.32
C TRP A 318 -9.87 -3.68 1.42
N ASP A 319 -9.57 -2.85 0.43
CA ASP A 319 -10.11 -1.48 0.34
C ASP A 319 -11.28 -1.41 -0.66
N TYR A 320 -11.19 -2.16 -1.76
CA TYR A 320 -12.28 -2.34 -2.73
C TYR A 320 -12.45 -3.81 -3.11
N TYR A 321 -13.68 -4.20 -3.40
CA TYR A 321 -14.04 -5.55 -3.80
C TYR A 321 -15.10 -5.55 -4.88
N ALA A 322 -14.90 -6.39 -5.90
CA ALA A 322 -15.86 -6.66 -6.95
C ALA A 322 -15.91 -8.16 -7.26
N SER A 323 -17.13 -8.69 -7.33
CA SER A 323 -17.44 -10.00 -7.87
C SER A 323 -18.72 -9.92 -8.70
N ARG A 324 -19.07 -10.99 -9.41
CA ARG A 324 -20.29 -11.03 -10.22
C ARG A 324 -21.57 -10.68 -9.45
N THR A 325 -21.71 -11.16 -8.21
CA THR A 325 -22.96 -11.07 -7.44
C THR A 325 -22.91 -10.06 -6.31
N SER A 326 -21.73 -9.54 -5.99
CA SER A 326 -21.54 -8.60 -4.89
C SER A 326 -20.37 -7.65 -5.14
N SER A 327 -20.58 -6.38 -4.81
CA SER A 327 -19.51 -5.39 -4.66
C SER A 327 -19.59 -4.73 -3.30
N SER A 328 -18.48 -4.10 -2.90
CA SER A 328 -18.40 -3.36 -1.66
C SER A 328 -19.33 -2.13 -1.67
N ASN A 329 -20.47 -2.23 -0.97
CA ASN A 329 -21.29 -1.09 -0.55
C ASN A 329 -20.63 -0.26 0.58
N SER A 330 -19.41 -0.61 1.00
CA SER A 330 -18.80 -0.15 2.25
C SER A 330 -17.63 0.82 2.10
N SER A 331 -17.19 1.16 0.87
CA SER A 331 -16.10 2.14 0.68
C SER A 331 -16.65 3.55 0.50
N VAL A 332 -16.02 4.52 1.20
CA VAL A 332 -16.36 5.96 1.16
C VAL A 332 -16.05 6.59 -0.21
N PHE A 333 -15.28 5.90 -1.04
CA PHE A 333 -14.95 6.27 -2.41
C PHE A 333 -15.65 5.26 -3.33
N TYR A 334 -16.55 5.75 -4.18
CA TYR A 334 -17.47 4.92 -4.95
C TYR A 334 -16.74 3.91 -5.83
N SER A 335 -17.22 2.66 -5.87
CA SER A 335 -16.89 1.71 -6.93
C SER A 335 -18.10 1.51 -7.82
N LEU A 336 -18.02 1.91 -9.10
CA LEU A 336 -19.09 1.62 -10.06
C LEU A 336 -18.83 0.27 -10.72
N GLN A 337 -19.76 -0.65 -10.52
CA GLN A 337 -19.77 -1.96 -11.17
C GLN A 337 -20.85 -1.98 -12.25
N ASN A 338 -20.46 -2.45 -13.43
CA ASN A 338 -21.39 -2.90 -14.45
C ASN A 338 -20.94 -4.30 -14.85
N SER A 339 -21.58 -5.33 -14.32
CA SER A 339 -21.22 -6.71 -14.62
C SER A 339 -22.32 -7.40 -15.41
N THR A 340 -21.94 -8.02 -16.51
CA THR A 340 -22.73 -9.06 -17.18
C THR A 340 -22.22 -10.43 -16.73
N ASP A 341 -22.80 -11.52 -17.23
CA ASP A 341 -22.28 -12.86 -16.92
C ASP A 341 -20.82 -13.05 -17.36
N SER A 342 -20.36 -12.31 -18.38
CA SER A 342 -19.05 -12.45 -19.02
C SER A 342 -18.06 -11.32 -18.72
N ASP A 343 -18.54 -10.18 -18.19
CA ASP A 343 -17.75 -8.96 -18.05
C ASP A 343 -17.85 -8.42 -16.62
N MET A 344 -16.75 -7.92 -16.07
CA MET A 344 -16.69 -7.27 -14.77
C MET A 344 -15.86 -6.00 -14.84
N ASP A 345 -16.44 -4.89 -14.42
CA ASP A 345 -15.79 -3.57 -14.35
C ASP A 345 -15.69 -3.09 -12.90
N LEU A 346 -14.53 -2.53 -12.53
CA LEU A 346 -14.27 -1.86 -11.25
C LEU A 346 -13.63 -0.50 -11.52
N SER A 347 -14.27 0.57 -11.03
CA SER A 347 -13.76 1.94 -11.09
C SER A 347 -13.45 2.47 -9.70
N ILE A 348 -12.21 2.88 -9.42
CA ILE A 348 -11.78 3.50 -8.15
C ILE A 348 -11.50 4.98 -8.40
N PHE A 349 -12.32 5.85 -7.84
CA PHE A 349 -12.21 7.31 -8.02
C PHE A 349 -11.23 7.92 -7.02
N TYR A 350 -10.55 8.99 -7.45
CA TYR A 350 -9.60 9.75 -6.63
C TYR A 350 -8.53 8.84 -6.01
N ALA A 351 -7.95 7.99 -6.86
CA ALA A 351 -6.96 7.03 -6.43
C ALA A 351 -5.72 7.75 -5.88
N LYS A 352 -5.37 7.43 -4.63
CA LYS A 352 -4.14 7.93 -3.98
C LYS A 352 -2.91 7.59 -4.81
N GLU A 353 -1.95 8.50 -4.82
CA GLU A 353 -0.63 8.29 -5.41
C GLU A 353 0.13 7.22 -4.63
N GLY A 354 0.91 6.41 -5.34
CA GLY A 354 1.66 5.29 -4.76
C GLY A 354 1.19 3.92 -5.25
N THR A 355 1.63 2.88 -4.55
CA THR A 355 1.46 1.49 -4.99
C THR A 355 0.07 0.96 -4.64
N TRP A 356 -0.59 0.40 -5.64
CA TRP A 356 -1.86 -0.33 -5.53
C TRP A 356 -1.64 -1.79 -5.88
N CYS A 357 -2.27 -2.68 -5.10
CA CYS A 357 -2.29 -4.10 -5.38
C CYS A 357 -3.70 -4.54 -5.74
N PHE A 358 -3.83 -5.27 -6.84
CA PHE A 358 -5.04 -5.94 -7.28
C PHE A 358 -4.86 -7.46 -7.14
N GLY A 359 -5.60 -8.07 -6.23
CA GLY A 359 -5.66 -9.52 -6.04
C GLY A 359 -6.81 -10.10 -6.84
N VAL A 360 -6.50 -11.01 -7.77
CA VAL A 360 -7.48 -11.77 -8.53
C VAL A 360 -7.57 -13.15 -7.91
N LYS A 361 -8.72 -13.45 -7.32
CA LYS A 361 -9.05 -14.77 -6.80
C LYS A 361 -9.89 -15.51 -7.83
N HIS A 362 -9.48 -16.72 -8.15
CA HIS A 362 -10.05 -17.49 -9.24
C HIS A 362 -10.16 -18.97 -8.87
N PRO A 363 -11.08 -19.73 -9.47
CA PRO A 363 -11.11 -21.17 -9.31
C PRO A 363 -9.81 -21.77 -9.86
N ASN A 364 -9.39 -22.85 -9.23
CA ASN A 364 -8.16 -23.54 -9.61
C ASN A 364 -8.29 -24.25 -10.97
N TYR A 365 -9.52 -24.59 -11.38
CA TYR A 365 -9.78 -25.11 -12.71
C TYR A 365 -9.89 -23.95 -13.70
N THR A 366 -8.83 -23.72 -14.47
CA THR A 366 -8.92 -22.92 -15.69
C THR A 366 -9.82 -23.67 -16.66
N SER A 367 -11.10 -23.31 -16.73
CA SER A 367 -11.89 -23.65 -17.90
C SER A 367 -11.15 -23.13 -19.14
N ASN A 368 -11.35 -23.72 -20.33
CA ASN A 368 -10.83 -23.17 -21.59
C ASN A 368 -11.54 -21.85 -21.94
N SER A 369 -11.55 -20.88 -21.02
CA SER A 369 -12.03 -19.51 -21.16
C SER A 369 -10.86 -18.64 -21.55
N GLN A 370 -11.13 -17.62 -22.34
CA GLN A 370 -10.19 -16.56 -22.67
C GLN A 370 -10.63 -15.29 -21.95
N THR A 371 -9.95 -14.98 -20.85
CA THR A 371 -10.21 -13.82 -20.02
C THR A 371 -9.13 -12.78 -20.26
N TYR A 372 -9.55 -11.58 -20.61
CA TYR A 372 -8.67 -10.44 -20.78
C TYR A 372 -8.84 -9.48 -19.61
N MET A 373 -7.73 -9.05 -19.03
CA MET A 373 -7.67 -8.00 -18.03
C MET A 373 -7.12 -6.73 -18.66
N SER A 374 -7.76 -5.60 -18.36
CA SER A 374 -7.23 -4.28 -18.67
C SER A 374 -7.28 -3.41 -17.43
N ILE A 375 -6.21 -2.67 -17.17
CA ILE A 375 -6.11 -1.72 -16.06
C ILE A 375 -5.61 -0.41 -16.62
N SER A 376 -6.28 0.69 -16.28
CA SER A 376 -5.95 2.01 -16.79
C SER A 376 -6.15 3.11 -15.75
N LEU A 377 -5.36 4.17 -15.90
CA LEU A 377 -5.55 5.43 -15.21
C LEU A 377 -6.24 6.39 -16.17
N GLN A 378 -7.43 6.87 -15.80
CA GLN A 378 -8.31 7.70 -16.62
C GLN A 378 -8.64 9.01 -15.93
N GLY A 379 -9.02 10.03 -16.71
CA GLY A 379 -9.54 11.28 -16.15
C GLY A 379 -10.95 11.10 -15.56
N CYS A 380 -11.95 11.04 -16.43
CA CYS A 380 -13.34 10.87 -16.02
C CYS A 380 -13.89 9.52 -16.45
N HIS A 381 -14.76 8.94 -15.61
CA HIS A 381 -15.44 7.69 -15.91
C HIS A 381 -16.26 7.83 -17.21
N ARG A 382 -16.03 6.91 -18.17
CA ARG A 382 -16.74 6.84 -19.47
C ARG A 382 -16.87 8.18 -20.20
N ASN A 383 -15.90 9.09 -20.01
CA ASN A 383 -15.98 10.47 -20.51
C ASN A 383 -17.31 11.17 -20.13
N CYS A 384 -17.68 11.09 -18.85
CA CYS A 384 -18.91 11.66 -18.29
C CYS A 384 -20.18 11.10 -18.93
N ASN A 385 -20.17 9.78 -19.20
CA ASN A 385 -21.24 9.02 -19.87
C ASN A 385 -21.76 9.65 -21.18
N GLN A 386 -20.95 10.50 -21.84
CA GLN A 386 -21.36 11.29 -23.00
C GLN A 386 -22.51 12.29 -22.72
N LYS A 387 -22.81 12.56 -21.44
CA LYS A 387 -23.81 13.52 -20.94
C LYS A 387 -23.17 14.75 -20.28
N GLY A 388 -21.88 14.93 -20.53
CA GLY A 388 -21.09 16.01 -19.97
C GLY A 388 -19.73 16.11 -20.64
N VAL A 389 -18.92 17.02 -20.12
CA VAL A 389 -17.54 17.23 -20.55
C VAL A 389 -16.60 16.90 -19.40
N CYS A 390 -15.56 16.13 -19.69
CA CYS A 390 -14.50 15.85 -18.73
C CYS A 390 -13.52 17.02 -18.69
N HIS A 391 -13.32 17.59 -17.50
CA HIS A 391 -12.35 18.64 -17.25
C HIS A 391 -11.21 18.11 -16.38
N ALA A 392 -10.04 18.71 -16.55
CA ALA A 392 -8.92 18.54 -15.63
C ALA A 392 -8.46 19.90 -15.11
N SER A 393 -8.03 19.90 -13.86
CA SER A 393 -7.50 21.06 -13.17
C SER A 393 -6.32 20.64 -12.30
N VAL A 394 -5.58 21.62 -11.81
CA VAL A 394 -4.46 21.43 -10.88
C VAL A 394 -4.87 22.00 -9.53
N ASP A 395 -4.44 21.34 -8.46
CA ASP A 395 -4.59 21.84 -7.10
C ASP A 395 -3.81 23.14 -6.88
N GLU A 396 -4.05 23.80 -5.73
CA GLU A 396 -3.37 25.06 -5.38
C GLU A 396 -1.85 24.92 -5.29
N SER A 397 -1.34 23.72 -5.01
CA SER A 397 0.09 23.44 -4.97
C SER A 397 0.73 23.46 -6.37
N GLY A 398 -0.06 23.30 -7.43
CA GLY A 398 0.43 23.21 -8.79
C GLY A 398 1.03 21.84 -9.14
N LEU A 399 0.94 20.86 -8.23
CA LEU A 399 1.62 19.57 -8.35
C LEU A 399 0.66 18.42 -8.64
N THR A 400 -0.62 18.56 -8.28
CA THR A 400 -1.59 17.47 -8.36
C THR A 400 -2.67 17.76 -9.37
N PHE A 401 -2.77 16.92 -10.38
CA PHE A 401 -3.86 16.95 -11.34
C PHE A 401 -5.05 16.15 -10.82
N TYR A 402 -6.24 16.70 -11.04
CA TYR A 402 -7.50 16.01 -10.80
C TYR A 402 -8.46 16.27 -11.94
N SER A 403 -9.40 15.35 -12.13
CA SER A 403 -10.40 15.42 -13.19
C SER A 403 -11.81 15.26 -12.64
N PHE A 404 -12.76 15.94 -13.27
CA PHE A 404 -14.15 15.96 -12.86
C PHE A 404 -15.06 16.21 -14.06
N CYS A 405 -16.31 15.79 -13.94
CA CYS A 405 -17.32 15.98 -14.97
C CYS A 405 -18.11 17.28 -14.76
N THR A 406 -18.35 18.01 -15.85
CA THR A 406 -19.39 19.04 -15.90
C THR A 406 -20.53 18.53 -16.77
N CYS A 407 -21.67 18.25 -16.14
CA CYS A 407 -22.82 17.66 -16.80
C CYS A 407 -23.60 18.67 -17.63
N ASP A 408 -24.36 18.16 -18.59
CA ASP A 408 -25.36 18.96 -19.29
C ASP A 408 -26.49 19.40 -18.33
N ARG A 409 -27.51 20.09 -18.85
CA ARG A 409 -28.54 20.70 -18.02
C ARG A 409 -29.50 19.70 -17.38
N ASP A 410 -29.57 18.49 -17.92
CA ASP A 410 -30.61 17.52 -17.59
C ASP A 410 -30.04 16.33 -16.79
N HIS A 411 -28.71 16.28 -16.63
CA HIS A 411 -28.02 15.22 -15.90
C HIS A 411 -27.18 15.77 -14.72
N GLY A 412 -26.93 14.90 -13.75
CA GLY A 412 -26.16 15.15 -12.55
C GLY A 412 -25.38 13.91 -12.12
N GLY A 413 -24.87 13.94 -10.89
CA GLY A 413 -23.94 12.92 -10.41
C GLY A 413 -22.50 13.22 -10.81
N PHE A 414 -21.56 12.45 -10.24
CA PHE A 414 -20.12 12.68 -10.45
C PHE A 414 -19.66 12.32 -11.88
N ASP A 415 -20.42 11.50 -12.59
CA ASP A 415 -20.16 11.03 -13.96
C ASP A 415 -21.28 11.38 -14.95
N CYS A 416 -22.24 12.23 -14.56
CA CYS A 416 -23.37 12.65 -15.37
C CYS A 416 -24.36 11.53 -15.74
N SER A 417 -24.43 10.47 -14.94
CA SER A 417 -25.37 9.37 -15.15
C SER A 417 -26.77 9.63 -14.58
N ASP A 418 -26.91 10.51 -13.60
CA ASP A 418 -28.20 10.74 -12.93
C ASP A 418 -29.08 11.69 -13.76
N GLU A 419 -30.23 11.21 -14.25
CA GLU A 419 -31.20 12.07 -14.94
C GLU A 419 -31.95 12.95 -13.92
N LEU A 420 -31.68 14.25 -13.94
CA LEU A 420 -32.30 15.25 -13.06
C LEU A 420 -33.63 15.78 -13.63
N VAL A 421 -33.70 15.88 -14.95
CA VAL A 421 -34.88 16.41 -15.66
C VAL A 421 -35.18 15.50 -16.83
N SER A 422 -36.32 14.80 -16.77
CA SER A 422 -36.71 13.96 -17.89
C SER A 422 -37.16 14.80 -19.11
N PRO A 423 -36.93 14.33 -20.35
CA PRO A 423 -37.44 14.95 -21.58
C PRO A 423 -38.97 15.16 -21.56
N ASN A 424 -39.68 14.40 -20.73
CA ASN A 424 -41.13 14.48 -20.54
C ASN A 424 -41.56 15.49 -19.45
N GLY A 425 -40.63 16.30 -18.94
CA GLY A 425 -40.92 17.36 -17.97
C GLY A 425 -41.26 16.87 -16.55
N LYS A 426 -40.98 15.61 -16.23
CA LYS A 426 -41.09 15.10 -14.86
C LYS A 426 -39.72 15.22 -14.20
N SER A 427 -39.62 16.09 -13.18
CA SER A 427 -38.47 16.15 -12.28
C SER A 427 -38.61 15.06 -11.23
N HIS A 428 -37.56 14.26 -11.02
CA HIS A 428 -37.46 13.37 -9.87
C HIS A 428 -36.87 14.18 -8.70
N VAL A 429 -37.59 14.20 -7.58
CA VAL A 429 -37.16 14.85 -6.32
C VAL A 429 -36.44 13.82 -5.47
#